data_AF-A0AAV3XAD5-F1
#
_entry.id   AF-A0AAV3XAD5-F1
#
_cell.length_a   1.000
_cell.length_b   1.000
_cell.length_c   1.000
_cell.angle_alpha   90.00
_cell.angle_beta   90.00
_cell.angle_gamma   90.00
#
_symmetry.space_group_name_H-M   'P 1'
#
loop_
_entity.id
_entity.type
_entity.pdbx_description
1 polymer ?
#
loop_
_entity_poly.entity_id
_entity_poly.type
_entity_poly.pdbx_seq_one_letter_code
_entity_poly.pdbx_strand_id
1 'polypeptide(L)'
;MWLRYLNDKEPIPRGNAILNLTSLLDKEIAVNLARQALNEPHYYVRGHAINSLVRLIGKEAIPLAIRALDDPHPDVRGYASGALISLKQYLPNNFKLTDETVDRLLRVLTEAQDTYDRSKTVETIINLCSIQPSLLLHEGLEITFLNASYDLAPYLRSEIARGLKIFKSEKAAIRLLQMIGDSLSIVALSATESLKNLPYLITAKYLPDLRKLISTSTESFALDAILAIQNRCQFYNYELFQSPPVPEGCRHPHDASASVYIESVKEITLISDQPPIFNQYNRRIGVNYAAKDSNPKIIQNVHNTHQSSPEAALDALVQVILALEKKHTHVQDEQQALCIIDAEFKESKAKQLPQWQDLINVKRLYNGGKKATLKVGEHFAEENVWGKAFVAFLEGASEDVK
;
A
#
# COMPACT_ATOMS: atom_id res chain seq x y z
N MET A 1 8.37 -46.04 -3.81
CA MET A 1 8.42 -45.63 -5.24
C MET A 1 9.54 -44.63 -5.55
N TRP A 2 9.88 -43.70 -4.65
CA TRP A 2 10.87 -42.65 -4.92
C TRP A 2 12.35 -43.08 -4.93
N LEU A 3 12.73 -44.15 -4.23
CA LEU A 3 14.13 -44.61 -4.11
C LEU A 3 14.83 -44.81 -5.47
N ARG A 4 14.10 -45.30 -6.48
CA ARG A 4 14.66 -45.53 -7.83
C ARG A 4 15.10 -44.25 -8.54
N TYR A 5 14.56 -43.10 -8.13
CA TYR A 5 14.83 -41.81 -8.76
C TYR A 5 16.03 -41.08 -8.15
N LEU A 6 16.63 -41.58 -7.06
CA LEU A 6 17.83 -40.97 -6.47
C LEU A 6 19.02 -40.97 -7.42
N ASN A 7 19.09 -41.94 -8.33
CA ASN A 7 20.15 -42.09 -9.31
C ASN A 7 19.65 -41.87 -10.74
N ASP A 8 18.52 -41.16 -10.91
CA ASP A 8 18.02 -40.82 -12.24
C ASP A 8 19.05 -39.97 -13.00
N LYS A 9 19.13 -40.12 -14.31
CA LYS A 9 20.01 -39.29 -15.14
C LYS A 9 19.53 -37.85 -15.15
N GLU A 10 18.22 -37.65 -15.15
CA GLU A 10 17.60 -36.34 -15.16
C GLU A 10 17.61 -35.72 -13.75
N PRO A 11 18.01 -34.45 -13.61
CA PRO A 11 18.17 -33.81 -12.32
C PRO A 11 16.84 -33.52 -11.61
N ILE A 12 15.76 -33.34 -12.37
CA ILE A 12 14.43 -33.02 -11.82
C ILE A 12 13.87 -34.22 -11.02
N PRO A 13 13.82 -35.45 -11.56
CA PRO A 13 13.46 -36.63 -10.77
C PRO A 13 14.35 -36.83 -9.54
N ARG A 14 15.67 -36.61 -9.64
CA ARG A 14 16.59 -36.71 -8.49
C ARG A 14 16.23 -35.70 -7.38
N GLY A 15 16.08 -34.43 -7.73
CA GLY A 15 15.73 -33.38 -6.77
C GLY A 15 14.38 -33.61 -6.11
N ASN A 16 13.39 -34.05 -6.88
CA ASN A 16 12.08 -34.42 -6.35
C ASN A 16 12.17 -35.65 -5.45
N ALA A 17 13.04 -36.62 -5.76
CA ALA A 17 13.27 -37.77 -4.90
C ALA A 17 13.89 -37.33 -3.56
N ILE A 18 14.88 -36.44 -3.55
CA ILE A 18 15.46 -35.88 -2.32
C ILE A 18 14.36 -35.20 -1.49
N LEU A 19 13.54 -34.33 -2.10
CA LEU A 19 12.49 -33.61 -1.38
C LEU A 19 11.42 -34.55 -0.78
N ASN A 20 11.00 -35.57 -1.52
CA ASN A 20 9.90 -36.44 -1.11
C ASN A 20 10.34 -37.61 -0.20
N LEU A 21 11.49 -38.22 -0.47
CA LEU A 21 12.02 -39.33 0.35
C LEU A 21 12.38 -38.87 1.75
N THR A 22 12.85 -37.64 1.89
CA THR A 22 13.24 -37.12 3.21
C THR A 22 12.07 -37.06 4.19
N SER A 23 10.82 -36.97 3.71
CA SER A 23 9.62 -37.05 4.56
C SER A 23 9.14 -38.48 4.85
N LEU A 24 9.70 -39.49 4.19
CA LEU A 24 9.25 -40.89 4.26
C LEU A 24 10.27 -41.82 4.93
N LEU A 25 11.53 -41.40 5.02
CA LEU A 25 12.62 -42.16 5.61
C LEU A 25 12.77 -41.84 7.10
N ASP A 26 13.41 -42.74 7.83
CA ASP A 26 13.89 -42.45 9.18
C ASP A 26 14.73 -41.18 9.18
N LYS A 27 14.54 -40.34 10.22
CA LYS A 27 15.10 -38.99 10.28
C LYS A 27 16.61 -38.95 10.03
N GLU A 28 17.36 -39.86 10.64
CA GLU A 28 18.82 -39.92 10.48
C GLU A 28 19.23 -40.23 9.03
N ILE A 29 18.57 -41.21 8.40
CA ILE A 29 18.80 -41.59 7.00
C ILE A 29 18.46 -40.41 6.09
N ALA A 30 17.30 -39.77 6.32
CA ALA A 30 16.85 -38.60 5.56
C ALA A 30 17.84 -37.44 5.64
N VAL A 31 18.37 -37.15 6.84
CA VAL A 31 19.35 -36.09 7.05
C VAL A 31 20.66 -36.38 6.33
N ASN A 32 21.16 -37.61 6.41
CA ASN A 32 22.39 -38.00 5.73
C ASN A 32 22.25 -37.92 4.21
N LEU A 33 21.12 -38.40 3.67
CA LEU A 33 20.80 -38.29 2.25
C LEU A 33 20.74 -36.83 1.78
N ALA A 34 20.06 -35.96 2.53
CA ALA A 34 19.97 -34.54 2.19
C ALA A 34 21.35 -33.85 2.29
N ARG A 35 22.18 -34.18 3.27
CA ARG A 35 23.55 -33.66 3.38
C ARG A 35 24.42 -34.06 2.19
N GLN A 36 24.31 -35.30 1.72
CA GLN A 36 25.03 -35.75 0.53
C GLN A 36 24.60 -34.96 -0.71
N ALA A 37 23.29 -34.73 -0.86
CA ALA A 37 22.72 -34.00 -1.98
C ALA A 37 23.12 -32.51 -2.04
N LEU A 38 23.73 -31.93 -0.99
CA LEU A 38 24.34 -30.60 -1.05
C LEU A 38 25.53 -30.52 -2.01
N ASN A 39 26.16 -31.65 -2.36
CA ASN A 39 27.29 -31.71 -3.28
C ASN A 39 26.90 -32.26 -4.67
N GLU A 40 25.60 -32.36 -4.97
CA GLU A 40 25.14 -32.83 -6.27
C GLU A 40 25.57 -31.89 -7.41
N PRO A 41 25.94 -32.44 -8.59
CA PRO A 41 26.37 -31.61 -9.72
C PRO A 41 25.30 -30.61 -10.16
N HIS A 42 24.02 -30.99 -10.07
CA HIS A 42 22.93 -30.15 -10.54
C HIS A 42 22.34 -29.29 -9.43
N TYR A 43 22.23 -27.99 -9.69
CA TYR A 43 21.77 -26.97 -8.73
C TYR A 43 20.37 -27.27 -8.18
N TYR A 44 19.46 -27.78 -9.01
CA TYR A 44 18.09 -28.13 -8.59
C TYR A 44 18.09 -29.12 -7.42
N VAL A 45 18.99 -30.11 -7.45
CA VAL A 45 19.09 -31.12 -6.39
C VAL A 45 19.69 -30.51 -5.12
N ARG A 46 20.73 -29.67 -5.25
CA ARG A 46 21.33 -28.94 -4.13
C ARG A 46 20.33 -28.00 -3.44
N GLY A 47 19.51 -27.29 -4.21
CA GLY A 47 18.45 -26.43 -3.69
C GLY A 47 17.40 -27.20 -2.88
N HIS A 48 16.94 -28.33 -3.40
CA HIS A 48 16.02 -29.21 -2.67
C HIS A 48 16.65 -29.82 -1.42
N ALA A 49 17.94 -30.13 -1.46
CA ALA A 49 18.67 -30.59 -0.29
C ALA A 49 18.65 -29.57 0.86
N ILE A 50 18.82 -28.27 0.56
CA ILE A 50 18.70 -27.19 1.56
C ILE A 50 17.29 -27.17 2.18
N ASN A 51 16.25 -27.19 1.35
CA ASN A 51 14.86 -27.21 1.84
C ASN A 51 14.56 -28.43 2.71
N SER A 52 15.01 -29.62 2.29
CA SER A 52 14.86 -30.85 3.07
C SER A 52 15.56 -30.76 4.41
N LEU A 53 16.78 -30.20 4.47
CA LEU A 53 17.50 -30.03 5.73
C LEU A 53 16.76 -29.09 6.68
N VAL A 54 16.23 -27.96 6.21
CA VAL A 54 15.41 -27.07 7.03
C VAL A 54 14.21 -27.80 7.63
N ARG A 55 13.52 -28.63 6.84
CA ARG A 55 12.36 -29.41 7.31
C ARG A 55 12.74 -30.49 8.34
N LEU A 56 13.88 -31.15 8.14
CA LEU A 56 14.31 -32.28 8.96
C LEU A 56 14.94 -31.84 10.29
N ILE A 57 15.78 -30.82 10.25
CA ILE A 57 16.63 -30.41 11.36
C ILE A 57 16.49 -28.93 11.72
N GLY A 58 15.48 -28.22 11.22
CA GLY A 58 15.14 -26.87 11.70
C GLY A 58 16.33 -25.92 11.75
N LYS A 59 16.55 -25.31 12.93
CA LYS A 59 17.61 -24.32 13.16
C LYS A 59 19.02 -24.89 12.99
N GLU A 60 19.20 -26.19 13.19
CA GLU A 60 20.49 -26.85 12.98
C GLU A 60 20.91 -26.85 11.49
N ALA A 61 20.00 -26.51 10.57
CA ALA A 61 20.33 -26.28 9.15
C ALA A 61 20.95 -24.90 8.86
N ILE A 62 20.91 -23.95 9.80
CA ILE A 62 21.40 -22.57 9.58
C ILE A 62 22.83 -22.52 9.02
N PRO A 63 23.82 -23.23 9.58
CA PRO A 63 25.19 -23.19 9.04
C PRO A 63 25.29 -23.72 7.60
N LEU A 64 24.44 -24.68 7.23
CA LEU A 64 24.39 -25.24 5.88
C LEU A 64 23.74 -24.25 4.90
N ALA A 65 22.69 -23.55 5.33
CA ALA A 65 22.07 -22.48 4.55
C ALA A 65 23.03 -21.30 4.35
N ILE A 66 23.80 -20.89 5.36
CA ILE A 66 24.84 -19.85 5.22
C ILE A 66 25.85 -20.27 4.15
N ARG A 67 26.40 -21.48 4.23
CA ARG A 67 27.35 -21.99 3.23
C ARG A 67 26.77 -22.02 1.81
N ALA A 68 25.48 -22.30 1.67
CA ALA A 68 24.81 -22.35 0.37
C ALA A 68 24.57 -20.96 -0.25
N LEU A 69 24.79 -19.86 0.48
CA LEU A 69 24.86 -18.52 -0.11
C LEU A 69 26.08 -18.33 -1.01
N ASP A 70 27.12 -19.16 -0.86
CA ASP A 70 28.31 -19.15 -1.70
C ASP A 70 28.21 -20.13 -2.89
N ASP A 71 27.05 -20.75 -3.11
CA ASP A 71 26.85 -21.67 -4.24
C ASP A 71 27.00 -20.93 -5.58
N PRO A 72 27.67 -21.54 -6.59
CA PRO A 72 27.83 -20.91 -7.89
C PRO A 72 26.50 -20.59 -8.57
N HIS A 73 25.45 -21.39 -8.33
CA HIS A 73 24.17 -21.23 -9.01
C HIS A 73 23.22 -20.31 -8.23
N PRO A 74 22.61 -19.29 -8.87
CA PRO A 74 21.72 -18.34 -8.20
C PRO A 74 20.53 -18.99 -7.49
N ASP A 75 19.92 -20.02 -8.07
CA ASP A 75 18.77 -20.68 -7.44
C ASP A 75 19.11 -21.29 -6.09
N VAL A 76 20.32 -21.87 -5.93
CA VAL A 76 20.74 -22.44 -4.64
C VAL A 76 20.93 -21.33 -3.60
N ARG A 77 21.49 -20.19 -4.00
CA ARG A 77 21.57 -18.99 -3.14
C ARG A 77 20.18 -18.46 -2.76
N GLY A 78 19.23 -18.53 -3.70
CA GLY A 78 17.82 -18.23 -3.48
C GLY A 78 17.20 -19.14 -2.41
N TYR A 79 17.35 -20.47 -2.56
CA TYR A 79 16.92 -21.45 -1.56
C TYR A 79 17.58 -21.21 -0.19
N ALA A 80 18.87 -20.89 -0.18
CA ALA A 80 19.61 -20.56 1.04
C ALA A 80 19.04 -19.31 1.75
N SER A 81 18.81 -18.21 1.02
CA SER A 81 18.22 -17.01 1.62
C SER A 81 16.78 -17.24 2.10
N GLY A 82 15.97 -18.00 1.35
CA GLY A 82 14.62 -18.40 1.76
C GLY A 82 14.61 -19.28 3.01
N ALA A 83 15.57 -20.22 3.11
CA ALA A 83 15.78 -21.02 4.30
C ALA A 83 16.10 -20.12 5.52
N LEU A 84 17.03 -19.17 5.37
CA LEU A 84 17.36 -18.23 6.44
C LEU A 84 16.18 -17.33 6.84
N ILE A 85 15.34 -16.89 5.88
CA ILE A 85 14.09 -16.17 6.19
C ILE A 85 13.18 -17.03 7.05
N SER A 86 12.94 -18.28 6.63
CA SER A 86 12.04 -19.19 7.36
C SER A 86 12.52 -19.50 8.78
N LEU A 87 13.84 -19.43 8.99
CA LEU A 87 14.50 -19.68 10.27
C LEU A 87 14.85 -18.40 11.03
N LYS A 88 14.36 -17.22 10.59
CA LYS A 88 14.76 -15.92 11.14
C LYS A 88 14.67 -15.84 12.68
N GLN A 89 13.63 -16.38 13.28
CA GLN A 89 13.44 -16.38 14.75
C GLN A 89 14.44 -17.26 15.52
N TYR A 90 15.15 -18.15 14.82
CA TYR A 90 16.13 -19.08 15.40
C TYR A 90 17.57 -18.69 15.08
N LEU A 91 17.79 -17.60 14.34
CA LEU A 91 19.13 -17.11 14.08
C LEU A 91 19.80 -16.71 15.40
N PRO A 92 21.09 -17.04 15.59
CA PRO A 92 21.78 -16.70 16.81
C PRO A 92 21.88 -15.17 16.95
N ASN A 93 21.91 -14.66 18.18
CA ASN A 93 21.97 -13.21 18.43
C ASN A 93 23.21 -12.53 17.82
N ASN A 94 24.29 -13.30 17.61
CA ASN A 94 25.51 -12.87 16.95
C ASN A 94 25.57 -13.27 15.46
N PHE A 95 24.44 -13.65 14.85
CA PHE A 95 24.38 -13.92 13.42
C PHE A 95 24.88 -12.70 12.65
N LYS A 96 25.96 -12.93 11.91
CA LYS A 96 26.55 -11.94 11.02
C LYS A 96 27.04 -12.65 9.78
N LEU A 97 26.46 -12.28 8.63
CA LEU A 97 27.01 -12.62 7.32
C LEU A 97 28.35 -11.93 7.14
N THR A 98 29.29 -12.63 6.52
CA THR A 98 30.62 -12.09 6.27
C THR A 98 30.56 -11.04 5.16
N ASP A 99 31.41 -10.01 5.25
CA ASP A 99 31.55 -9.03 4.17
C ASP A 99 32.00 -9.72 2.88
N GLU A 100 32.79 -10.80 2.96
CA GLU A 100 33.16 -11.63 1.81
C GLU A 100 31.94 -12.21 1.07
N THR A 101 30.96 -12.75 1.80
CA THR A 101 29.71 -13.27 1.20
C THR A 101 28.95 -12.14 0.50
N VAL A 102 28.88 -10.95 1.11
CA VAL A 102 28.21 -9.78 0.52
C VAL A 102 28.94 -9.33 -0.74
N ASP A 103 30.27 -9.17 -0.68
CA ASP A 103 31.12 -8.81 -1.81
C ASP A 103 30.98 -9.79 -2.99
N ARG A 104 30.88 -11.09 -2.70
CA ARG A 104 30.62 -12.11 -3.74
C ARG A 104 29.28 -11.87 -4.42
N LEU A 105 28.22 -11.60 -3.66
CA LEU A 105 26.90 -11.29 -4.23
C LEU A 105 26.92 -9.97 -5.04
N LEU A 106 27.64 -8.96 -4.57
CA LEU A 106 27.81 -7.70 -5.30
C LEU A 106 28.58 -7.90 -6.62
N ARG A 107 29.63 -8.73 -6.61
CA ARG A 107 30.34 -9.13 -7.84
C ARG A 107 29.42 -9.87 -8.80
N VAL A 108 28.61 -10.81 -8.33
CA VAL A 108 27.64 -11.49 -9.22
C VAL A 108 26.64 -10.50 -9.82
N LEU A 109 26.12 -9.57 -9.03
CA LEU A 109 25.19 -8.54 -9.52
C LEU A 109 25.81 -7.63 -10.61
N THR A 110 27.13 -7.43 -10.57
CA THR A 110 27.84 -6.53 -11.48
C THR A 110 28.48 -7.23 -12.68
N GLU A 111 29.03 -8.42 -12.48
CA GLU A 111 29.91 -9.10 -13.43
C GLU A 111 29.26 -10.29 -14.14
N ALA A 112 28.17 -10.87 -13.61
CA ALA A 112 27.54 -12.02 -14.25
C ALA A 112 26.98 -11.66 -15.63
N GLN A 113 27.19 -12.53 -16.62
CA GLN A 113 26.67 -12.30 -17.98
C GLN A 113 25.15 -12.49 -18.05
N ASP A 114 24.62 -13.48 -17.32
CA ASP A 114 23.20 -13.77 -17.33
C ASP A 114 22.43 -12.76 -16.46
N THR A 115 21.41 -12.15 -17.05
CA THR A 115 20.49 -11.25 -16.35
C THR A 115 19.69 -12.01 -15.28
N TYR A 116 19.37 -13.28 -15.52
CA TYR A 116 18.69 -14.14 -14.56
C TYR A 116 19.48 -14.25 -13.26
N ASP A 117 20.79 -14.55 -13.36
CA ASP A 117 21.69 -14.66 -12.22
C ASP A 117 21.76 -13.36 -11.42
N ARG A 118 21.83 -12.23 -12.12
CA ARG A 118 21.85 -10.89 -11.51
C ARG A 118 20.54 -10.61 -10.78
N SER A 119 19.39 -10.82 -11.43
CA SER A 119 18.07 -10.60 -10.83
C SER A 119 17.82 -11.48 -9.60
N LYS A 120 18.18 -12.77 -9.67
CA LYS A 120 18.09 -13.68 -8.52
C LYS A 120 19.01 -13.29 -7.38
N THR A 121 20.16 -12.70 -7.72
CA THR A 121 21.09 -12.16 -6.72
C THR A 121 20.51 -10.92 -6.04
N VAL A 122 19.79 -10.04 -6.75
CA VAL A 122 19.04 -8.91 -6.15
C VAL A 122 18.02 -9.42 -5.13
N GLU A 123 17.22 -10.43 -5.50
CA GLU A 123 16.26 -11.07 -4.61
C GLU A 123 16.92 -11.62 -3.34
N THR A 124 18.03 -12.35 -3.52
CA THR A 124 18.86 -12.89 -2.44
C THR A 124 19.32 -11.77 -1.49
N ILE A 125 19.91 -10.69 -2.02
CA ILE A 125 20.42 -9.58 -1.19
C ILE A 125 19.28 -8.90 -0.40
N ILE A 126 18.12 -8.67 -1.03
CA ILE A 126 16.96 -8.07 -0.34
C ILE A 126 16.49 -8.95 0.81
N ASN A 127 16.42 -10.27 0.59
CA ASN A 127 16.07 -11.24 1.61
C ASN A 127 17.07 -11.19 2.78
N LEU A 128 18.37 -11.14 2.50
CA LEU A 128 19.41 -11.05 3.53
C LEU A 128 19.34 -9.72 4.30
N CYS A 129 19.08 -8.59 3.65
CA CYS A 129 18.89 -7.29 4.32
C CYS A 129 17.67 -7.30 5.26
N SER A 130 16.62 -8.08 4.93
CA SER A 130 15.45 -8.23 5.81
C SER A 130 15.75 -9.01 7.10
N ILE A 131 16.79 -9.85 7.06
CA ILE A 131 17.25 -10.67 8.18
C ILE A 131 18.31 -9.93 8.99
N GLN A 132 19.26 -9.31 8.31
CA GLN A 132 20.38 -8.56 8.89
C GLN A 132 20.37 -7.12 8.33
N PRO A 133 19.59 -6.20 8.92
CA PRO A 133 19.50 -4.82 8.44
C PRO A 133 20.82 -4.05 8.45
N SER A 134 21.81 -4.47 9.26
CA SER A 134 23.15 -3.88 9.27
C SER A 134 23.90 -4.05 7.95
N LEU A 135 23.48 -4.95 7.07
CA LEU A 135 24.01 -5.06 5.70
C LEU A 135 23.81 -3.80 4.87
N LEU A 136 22.81 -2.98 5.20
CA LEU A 136 22.60 -1.69 4.53
C LEU A 136 23.75 -0.70 4.74
N LEU A 137 24.62 -0.96 5.73
CA LEU A 137 25.82 -0.17 6.00
C LEU A 137 27.05 -0.69 5.22
N HIS A 138 26.93 -1.80 4.50
CA HIS A 138 28.03 -2.36 3.72
C HIS A 138 28.44 -1.38 2.61
N GLU A 139 29.74 -1.09 2.53
CA GLU A 139 30.28 -0.18 1.54
C GLU A 139 29.94 -0.68 0.12
N GLY A 140 29.51 0.22 -0.76
CA GLY A 140 29.21 -0.11 -2.14
C GLY A 140 27.90 -0.85 -2.40
N LEU A 141 27.16 -1.35 -1.38
CA LEU A 141 25.89 -2.05 -1.61
C LEU A 141 24.85 -1.14 -2.28
N GLU A 142 24.58 0.03 -1.70
CA GLU A 142 23.63 1.01 -2.28
C GLU A 142 24.08 1.48 -3.66
N ILE A 143 25.38 1.78 -3.80
CA ILE A 143 25.96 2.24 -5.07
C ILE A 143 25.82 1.18 -6.16
N THR A 144 26.00 -0.10 -5.82
CA THR A 144 25.84 -1.21 -6.75
C THR A 144 24.38 -1.33 -7.22
N PHE A 145 23.41 -1.18 -6.31
CA PHE A 145 21.99 -1.14 -6.69
C PHE A 145 21.68 0.07 -7.58
N LEU A 146 22.19 1.25 -7.23
CA LEU A 146 22.00 2.46 -8.04
C LEU A 146 22.61 2.29 -9.44
N ASN A 147 23.81 1.71 -9.57
CA ASN A 147 24.43 1.47 -10.87
C ASN A 147 23.65 0.42 -11.69
N ALA A 148 23.28 -0.70 -11.07
CA ALA A 148 22.50 -1.76 -11.72
C ALA A 148 21.09 -1.29 -12.14
N SER A 149 20.57 -0.22 -11.54
CA SER A 149 19.27 0.33 -11.93
C SER A 149 19.27 0.95 -13.34
N TYR A 150 20.44 1.23 -13.93
CA TYR A 150 20.59 1.75 -15.30
C TYR A 150 20.77 0.64 -16.34
N ASP A 151 20.65 -0.63 -15.95
CA ASP A 151 20.84 -1.74 -16.86
C ASP A 151 19.88 -1.72 -18.06
N LEU A 152 20.31 -2.26 -19.19
CA LEU A 152 19.46 -2.33 -20.38
C LEU A 152 18.33 -3.36 -20.20
N ALA A 153 18.54 -4.39 -19.39
CA ALA A 153 17.57 -5.45 -19.16
C ALA A 153 16.41 -4.98 -18.26
N PRO A 154 15.16 -4.93 -18.77
CA PRO A 154 14.03 -4.39 -18.02
C PRO A 154 13.70 -5.16 -16.75
N TYR A 155 13.83 -6.49 -16.80
CA TYR A 155 13.55 -7.35 -15.66
C TYR A 155 14.51 -7.08 -14.49
N LEU A 156 15.80 -6.89 -14.78
CA LEU A 156 16.77 -6.51 -13.76
C LEU A 156 16.48 -5.11 -13.22
N ARG A 157 16.19 -4.13 -14.08
CA ARG A 157 15.79 -2.78 -13.63
C ARG A 157 14.59 -2.82 -12.70
N SER A 158 13.55 -3.60 -13.01
CA SER A 158 12.38 -3.73 -12.14
C SER A 158 12.71 -4.38 -10.79
N GLU A 159 13.56 -5.40 -10.77
CA GLU A 159 14.00 -6.03 -9.52
C GLU A 159 14.85 -5.08 -8.67
N ILE A 160 15.73 -4.29 -9.30
CA ILE A 160 16.50 -3.25 -8.63
C ILE A 160 15.57 -2.16 -8.08
N ALA A 161 14.56 -1.72 -8.84
CA ALA A 161 13.57 -0.76 -8.36
C ALA A 161 12.88 -1.28 -7.09
N ARG A 162 12.43 -2.55 -7.10
CA ARG A 162 11.86 -3.23 -5.93
C ARG A 162 12.82 -3.23 -4.74
N GLY A 163 14.11 -3.38 -5.00
CA GLY A 163 15.17 -3.39 -4.00
C GLY A 163 15.49 -2.02 -3.41
N LEU A 164 15.47 -0.95 -4.21
CA LEU A 164 15.91 0.39 -3.78
C LEU A 164 15.16 0.93 -2.56
N LYS A 165 13.91 0.49 -2.31
CA LYS A 165 13.15 0.90 -1.12
C LYS A 165 13.82 0.53 0.21
N ILE A 166 14.71 -0.47 0.24
CA ILE A 166 15.34 -0.92 1.50
C ILE A 166 16.34 0.10 2.05
N PHE A 167 16.96 0.92 1.21
CA PHE A 167 17.99 1.88 1.61
C PHE A 167 17.43 3.10 2.34
N LYS A 168 16.17 3.43 2.13
CA LYS A 168 15.50 4.60 2.73
C LYS A 168 16.35 5.88 2.63
N SER A 169 17.03 6.06 1.50
CA SER A 169 17.94 7.16 1.24
C SER A 169 17.35 8.12 0.22
N GLU A 170 17.88 9.35 0.22
CA GLU A 170 17.53 10.34 -0.79
C GLU A 170 17.97 9.92 -2.20
N LYS A 171 19.15 9.29 -2.32
CA LYS A 171 19.65 8.78 -3.60
C LYS A 171 18.73 7.71 -4.20
N ALA A 172 18.26 6.78 -3.37
CA ALA A 172 17.30 5.76 -3.80
C ALA A 172 15.96 6.40 -4.20
N ALA A 173 15.46 7.39 -3.45
CA ALA A 173 14.23 8.10 -3.80
C ALA A 173 14.35 8.84 -5.15
N ILE A 174 15.44 9.57 -5.39
CA ILE A 174 15.70 10.25 -6.67
C ILE A 174 15.75 9.24 -7.81
N ARG A 175 16.44 8.10 -7.61
CA ARG A 175 16.53 7.10 -8.68
C ARG A 175 15.17 6.47 -8.97
N LEU A 176 14.40 6.11 -7.93
CA LEU A 176 13.04 5.58 -8.09
C LEU A 176 12.13 6.58 -8.81
N LEU A 177 12.19 7.86 -8.47
CA LEU A 177 11.47 8.92 -9.17
C LEU A 177 11.79 8.94 -10.68
N GLN A 178 13.06 8.84 -11.05
CA GLN A 178 13.47 8.76 -12.46
C GLN A 178 12.94 7.49 -13.14
N MET A 179 12.88 6.36 -12.41
CA MET A 179 12.39 5.08 -12.94
C MET A 179 10.86 5.04 -13.12
N ILE A 180 10.09 5.93 -12.49
CA ILE A 180 8.65 6.08 -12.77
C ILE A 180 8.42 6.54 -14.21
N GLY A 181 9.33 7.34 -14.76
CA GLY A 181 9.33 7.75 -16.17
C GLY A 181 9.94 6.73 -17.13
N ASP A 182 10.23 5.50 -16.69
CA ASP A 182 10.75 4.45 -17.59
C ASP A 182 9.69 4.10 -18.65
N SER A 183 10.16 3.93 -19.89
CA SER A 183 9.33 3.50 -21.02
C SER A 183 8.56 2.19 -20.78
N LEU A 184 9.07 1.32 -19.91
CA LEU A 184 8.48 0.03 -19.63
C LEU A 184 7.67 0.05 -18.33
N SER A 185 6.39 -0.28 -18.47
CA SER A 185 5.41 -0.27 -17.38
C SER A 185 5.82 -1.12 -16.17
N ILE A 186 6.52 -2.24 -16.38
CA ILE A 186 7.00 -3.11 -15.28
C ILE A 186 8.03 -2.40 -14.39
N VAL A 187 8.89 -1.58 -14.98
CA VAL A 187 9.91 -0.82 -14.23
C VAL A 187 9.24 0.36 -13.52
N ALA A 188 8.39 1.10 -14.24
CA ALA A 188 7.63 2.21 -13.67
C ALA A 188 6.73 1.76 -12.49
N LEU A 189 6.02 0.64 -12.63
CA LEU A 189 5.21 0.04 -11.57
C LEU A 189 6.07 -0.30 -10.34
N SER A 190 7.18 -1.01 -10.54
CA SER A 190 8.08 -1.42 -9.45
C SER A 190 8.68 -0.21 -8.74
N ALA A 191 8.99 0.85 -9.50
CA ALA A 191 9.50 2.10 -8.99
C ALA A 191 8.45 2.87 -8.18
N THR A 192 7.22 2.97 -8.69
CA THR A 192 6.08 3.57 -8.00
C THR A 192 5.79 2.84 -6.69
N GLU A 193 5.65 1.51 -6.70
CA GLU A 193 5.43 0.72 -5.49
C GLU A 193 6.55 0.87 -4.46
N SER A 194 7.78 1.03 -4.93
CA SER A 194 8.94 1.21 -4.05
C SER A 194 9.01 2.62 -3.47
N LEU A 195 8.77 3.65 -4.28
CA LEU A 195 8.70 5.05 -3.86
C LEU A 195 7.56 5.27 -2.86
N LYS A 196 6.41 4.65 -3.12
CA LYS A 196 5.26 4.61 -2.20
C LYS A 196 5.67 4.11 -0.84
N ASN A 197 6.59 3.15 -0.73
CA ASN A 197 7.01 2.55 0.55
C ASN A 197 8.15 3.29 1.26
N LEU A 198 8.69 4.36 0.68
CA LEU A 198 9.72 5.17 1.32
C LEU A 198 9.13 6.14 2.37
N PRO A 199 9.94 6.59 3.36
CA PRO A 199 9.53 7.59 4.33
C PRO A 199 9.07 8.88 3.65
N TYR A 200 7.91 9.42 4.06
CA TYR A 200 7.33 10.62 3.44
C TYR A 200 8.23 11.86 3.57
N LEU A 201 9.01 11.96 4.66
CA LEU A 201 10.03 13.00 4.86
C LEU A 201 11.06 13.07 3.72
N ILE A 202 11.30 11.95 3.04
CA ILE A 202 12.18 11.89 1.87
C ILE A 202 11.39 12.18 0.59
N THR A 203 10.20 11.60 0.44
CA THR A 203 9.47 11.61 -0.83
C THR A 203 8.61 12.85 -1.07
N ALA A 204 8.16 13.55 -0.03
CA ALA A 204 7.28 14.72 -0.14
C ALA A 204 7.87 15.86 -0.98
N LYS A 205 9.19 16.09 -0.87
CA LYS A 205 9.89 17.14 -1.62
C LYS A 205 9.89 16.90 -3.15
N TYR A 206 9.64 15.67 -3.59
CA TYR A 206 9.64 15.27 -5.00
C TYR A 206 8.25 15.29 -5.65
N LEU A 207 7.20 15.70 -4.92
CA LEU A 207 5.86 15.89 -5.48
C LEU A 207 5.83 16.81 -6.73
N PRO A 208 6.57 17.95 -6.78
CA PRO A 208 6.61 18.78 -7.98
C PRO A 208 7.23 18.08 -9.19
N ASP A 209 8.22 17.21 -8.97
CA ASP A 209 8.86 16.46 -10.05
C ASP A 209 7.97 15.34 -10.56
N LEU A 210 7.23 14.66 -9.68
CA LEU A 210 6.18 13.71 -10.08
C LEU A 210 5.10 14.40 -10.92
N ARG A 211 4.75 15.65 -10.62
CA ARG A 211 3.78 16.41 -11.43
C ARG A 211 4.22 16.58 -12.88
N LYS A 212 5.53 16.76 -13.13
CA LYS A 212 6.07 16.89 -14.49
C LYS A 212 5.85 15.64 -15.34
N LEU A 213 5.58 14.50 -14.72
CA LEU A 213 5.28 13.24 -15.40
C LEU A 213 3.77 13.07 -15.73
N ILE A 214 2.90 13.94 -15.20
CA ILE A 214 1.49 14.03 -15.61
C ILE A 214 1.48 14.64 -17.02
N SER A 215 0.77 14.06 -17.98
CA SER A 215 0.89 14.29 -19.45
C SER A 215 1.89 13.40 -20.20
N THR A 216 2.53 12.44 -19.53
CA THR A 216 3.38 11.44 -20.19
C THR A 216 2.67 10.08 -20.23
N SER A 217 3.19 9.12 -21.01
CA SER A 217 2.71 7.73 -21.02
C SER A 217 2.76 7.03 -19.65
N THR A 218 3.43 7.61 -18.66
CA THR A 218 3.56 7.09 -17.29
C THR A 218 2.66 7.82 -16.28
N GLU A 219 1.68 8.60 -16.75
CA GLU A 219 0.79 9.42 -15.91
C GLU A 219 0.12 8.62 -14.79
N SER A 220 -0.40 7.43 -15.06
CA SER A 220 -1.06 6.60 -14.04
C SER A 220 -0.13 6.26 -12.86
N PHE A 221 1.14 6.01 -13.13
CA PHE A 221 2.15 5.68 -12.13
C PHE A 221 2.57 6.90 -11.31
N ALA A 222 2.68 8.06 -11.95
CA ALA A 222 2.97 9.33 -11.30
C ALA A 222 1.82 9.77 -10.38
N LEU A 223 0.57 9.66 -10.86
CA LEU A 223 -0.63 9.95 -10.06
C LEU A 223 -0.74 9.05 -8.83
N ASP A 224 -0.53 7.74 -8.98
CA ASP A 224 -0.54 6.80 -7.86
C ASP A 224 0.53 7.14 -6.80
N ALA A 225 1.76 7.46 -7.25
CA ALA A 225 2.82 7.90 -6.35
C ALA A 225 2.45 9.20 -5.61
N ILE A 226 1.90 10.20 -6.31
CA ILE A 226 1.46 11.47 -5.72
C ILE A 226 0.39 11.23 -4.65
N LEU A 227 -0.66 10.48 -4.98
CA LEU A 227 -1.76 10.19 -4.07
C LEU A 227 -1.28 9.49 -2.80
N ALA A 228 -0.41 8.49 -2.95
CA ALA A 228 0.15 7.77 -1.82
C ALA A 228 1.02 8.64 -0.91
N ILE A 229 1.86 9.50 -1.50
CA ILE A 229 2.73 10.42 -0.75
C ILE A 229 1.86 11.46 -0.01
N GLN A 230 0.90 12.09 -0.70
CA GLN A 230 0.00 13.08 -0.11
C GLN A 230 -0.81 12.51 1.05
N ASN A 231 -1.37 11.30 0.89
CA ASN A 231 -2.09 10.62 1.96
C ASN A 231 -1.20 10.42 3.19
N ARG A 232 0.06 10.00 3.02
CA ARG A 232 0.98 9.85 4.15
C ARG A 232 1.41 11.18 4.79
N CYS A 233 1.51 12.23 3.99
CA CYS A 233 1.84 13.57 4.49
C CYS A 233 0.67 14.22 5.24
N GLN A 234 -0.55 13.68 5.14
CA GLN A 234 -1.79 14.34 5.59
C GLN A 234 -1.89 15.78 5.05
N PHE A 235 -1.26 16.03 3.89
CA PHE A 235 -1.14 17.34 3.26
C PHE A 235 -1.52 17.20 1.80
N TYR A 236 -2.64 17.81 1.43
CA TYR A 236 -3.18 17.81 0.07
C TYR A 236 -2.68 19.06 -0.65
N ASN A 237 -1.79 18.90 -1.62
CA ASN A 237 -1.28 20.04 -2.38
C ASN A 237 -2.27 20.41 -3.50
N TYR A 238 -3.07 21.45 -3.26
CA TYR A 238 -4.13 21.96 -4.15
C TYR A 238 -3.62 22.41 -5.53
N GLU A 239 -2.35 22.84 -5.63
CA GLU A 239 -1.72 23.30 -6.87
C GLU A 239 -1.29 22.14 -7.80
N LEU A 240 -1.23 20.90 -7.28
CA LEU A 240 -0.96 19.71 -8.12
C LEU A 240 -2.20 19.23 -8.86
N PHE A 241 -3.41 19.56 -8.36
CA PHE A 241 -4.68 19.18 -8.96
C PHE A 241 -5.09 20.09 -10.14
N GLN A 242 -4.43 21.24 -10.29
CA GLN A 242 -4.74 22.19 -11.37
C GLN A 242 -3.61 22.25 -12.41
N SER A 243 -3.84 21.61 -13.58
CA SER A 243 -3.34 21.95 -14.96
C SER A 243 -2.11 21.20 -15.55
N PRO A 244 -2.03 20.94 -16.90
CA PRO A 244 -2.44 21.80 -18.04
C PRO A 244 -3.40 21.21 -19.14
N PRO A 245 -3.91 22.05 -20.07
CA PRO A 245 -4.94 21.70 -21.07
C PRO A 245 -4.43 20.84 -22.24
N VAL A 246 -5.35 20.08 -22.85
CA VAL A 246 -5.12 19.13 -23.96
C VAL A 246 -4.61 19.85 -25.24
N PRO A 247 -3.57 19.36 -25.94
CA PRO A 247 -3.11 19.94 -27.21
C PRO A 247 -4.05 19.64 -28.38
N GLU A 248 -4.38 20.65 -29.17
CA GLU A 248 -5.14 20.50 -30.42
C GLU A 248 -4.25 19.96 -31.55
N GLY A 249 -4.67 18.83 -32.15
CA GLY A 249 -4.36 18.54 -33.56
C GLY A 249 -3.58 17.27 -33.86
N CYS A 250 -4.30 16.19 -34.17
CA CYS A 250 -3.94 15.22 -35.22
C CYS A 250 -5.24 14.56 -35.71
N ARG A 251 -5.76 15.02 -36.86
CA ARG A 251 -6.87 14.37 -37.57
C ARG A 251 -6.29 13.30 -38.49
N HIS A 252 -6.70 12.05 -38.33
CA HIS A 252 -6.83 11.12 -39.46
C HIS A 252 -8.18 10.38 -39.38
N PRO A 253 -8.81 10.11 -40.53
CA PRO A 253 -10.24 9.81 -40.58
C PRO A 253 -10.54 8.31 -40.70
N HIS A 254 -11.75 7.98 -40.28
CA HIS A 254 -12.53 6.75 -40.52
C HIS A 254 -12.13 5.50 -39.72
N ASP A 255 -12.83 5.27 -38.60
CA ASP A 255 -13.73 4.11 -38.54
C ASP A 255 -14.85 4.29 -37.51
N ALA A 256 -16.02 3.75 -37.85
CA ALA A 256 -17.31 4.15 -37.32
C ALA A 256 -17.73 3.39 -36.05
N SER A 257 -17.95 4.12 -34.94
CA SER A 257 -18.99 3.79 -33.96
C SER A 257 -19.35 5.01 -33.10
N ALA A 258 -20.57 5.52 -33.30
CA ALA A 258 -21.31 6.40 -32.38
C ALA A 258 -20.56 7.59 -31.76
N SER A 259 -20.20 8.58 -32.57
CA SER A 259 -19.89 9.93 -32.10
C SER A 259 -21.15 10.81 -32.16
N VAL A 260 -21.67 11.22 -31.00
CA VAL A 260 -22.61 12.35 -30.90
C VAL A 260 -21.82 13.60 -31.27
N TYR A 261 -22.15 14.21 -32.41
CA TYR A 261 -21.62 15.52 -32.78
C TYR A 261 -22.31 16.59 -31.92
N ILE A 262 -21.55 17.37 -31.16
CA ILE A 262 -22.02 18.66 -30.68
C ILE A 262 -21.77 19.63 -31.83
N GLU A 263 -22.82 19.97 -32.59
CA GLU A 263 -22.81 21.18 -33.41
C GLU A 263 -22.49 22.35 -32.49
N SER A 264 -21.55 23.20 -32.93
CA SER A 264 -21.11 24.38 -32.19
C SER A 264 -22.30 25.13 -31.59
N VAL A 265 -22.44 25.05 -30.26
CA VAL A 265 -23.46 25.80 -29.54
C VAL A 265 -23.05 27.25 -29.59
N LYS A 266 -23.76 28.06 -30.38
CA LYS A 266 -23.41 29.47 -30.59
C LYS A 266 -23.61 30.33 -29.35
N GLU A 267 -24.46 29.93 -28.41
CA GLU A 267 -24.68 30.63 -27.13
C GLU A 267 -25.17 29.65 -26.05
N ILE A 268 -24.52 29.68 -24.89
CA ILE A 268 -24.88 28.93 -23.68
C ILE A 268 -25.38 29.94 -22.66
N THR A 269 -26.52 29.67 -22.02
CA THR A 269 -27.05 30.51 -20.93
C THR A 269 -26.95 29.78 -19.60
N LEU A 270 -26.53 30.48 -18.55
CA LEU A 270 -26.50 29.96 -17.18
C LEU A 270 -27.94 29.77 -16.69
N ILE A 271 -28.29 28.56 -16.22
CA ILE A 271 -29.63 28.27 -15.68
C ILE A 271 -29.68 28.47 -14.16
N SER A 272 -28.52 28.48 -13.48
CA SER A 272 -28.42 28.76 -12.04
C SER A 272 -27.00 29.20 -11.66
N ASP A 273 -26.90 30.22 -10.81
CA ASP A 273 -25.64 30.78 -10.28
C ASP A 273 -25.11 30.02 -9.05
N GLN A 274 -25.78 28.94 -8.65
CA GLN A 274 -25.40 28.13 -7.49
C GLN A 274 -24.30 27.12 -7.86
N PRO A 275 -23.21 27.02 -7.08
CA PRO A 275 -22.16 26.03 -7.31
C PRO A 275 -22.73 24.61 -7.11
N PRO A 276 -22.32 23.61 -7.92
CA PRO A 276 -22.76 22.24 -7.71
C PRO A 276 -22.25 21.73 -6.35
N ILE A 277 -23.09 21.03 -5.61
CA ILE A 277 -22.72 20.40 -4.35
C ILE A 277 -21.96 19.10 -4.68
N PHE A 278 -20.64 19.10 -4.46
CA PHE A 278 -19.77 17.94 -4.68
C PHE A 278 -19.56 17.13 -3.39
N ASN A 279 -20.53 16.29 -3.05
CA ASN A 279 -20.23 15.06 -2.32
C ASN A 279 -21.19 13.96 -2.77
N GLN A 280 -20.66 12.74 -2.90
CA GLN A 280 -21.31 11.43 -3.13
C GLN A 280 -20.57 10.63 -4.21
N TYR A 281 -19.86 9.60 -3.74
CA TYR A 281 -19.18 8.62 -4.57
C TYR A 281 -20.19 7.83 -5.45
N ASN A 282 -19.85 7.64 -6.74
CA ASN A 282 -20.48 6.75 -7.73
C ASN A 282 -21.90 7.09 -8.29
N ARG A 283 -22.20 8.35 -8.65
CA ARG A 283 -23.35 8.66 -9.55
C ARG A 283 -22.96 9.44 -10.81
N ARG A 284 -23.69 9.22 -11.92
CA ARG A 284 -23.55 9.98 -13.20
C ARG A 284 -24.09 11.41 -13.06
N ILE A 285 -23.39 12.32 -13.74
CA ILE A 285 -23.49 13.79 -13.71
C ILE A 285 -24.81 14.28 -14.33
N GLY A 286 -25.48 15.23 -13.67
CA GLY A 286 -26.41 16.17 -14.31
C GLY A 286 -25.66 17.48 -14.62
N VAL A 287 -25.65 17.90 -15.88
CA VAL A 287 -25.01 19.16 -16.31
C VAL A 287 -25.96 20.34 -16.09
N ASN A 288 -25.46 21.45 -15.51
CA ASN A 288 -26.19 22.71 -15.24
C ASN A 288 -26.47 23.57 -16.49
N TYR A 289 -26.31 22.99 -17.68
CA TYR A 289 -26.48 23.68 -18.95
C TYR A 289 -27.55 22.96 -19.75
N ALA A 290 -28.57 23.69 -20.16
CA ALA A 290 -29.54 23.22 -21.13
C ALA A 290 -29.61 24.23 -22.28
N ALA A 291 -29.91 23.74 -23.48
CA ALA A 291 -30.20 24.64 -24.59
C ALA A 291 -31.43 25.48 -24.25
N LYS A 292 -31.43 26.76 -24.68
CA LYS A 292 -32.59 27.64 -24.56
C LYS A 292 -33.83 26.91 -25.14
N ASP A 293 -34.91 26.88 -24.36
CA ASP A 293 -36.19 26.21 -24.66
C ASP A 293 -36.28 24.67 -24.49
N SER A 294 -35.35 24.03 -23.76
CA SER A 294 -35.44 22.59 -23.43
C SER A 294 -36.01 22.30 -22.02
N ASN A 295 -36.82 21.25 -21.88
CA ASN A 295 -37.52 20.91 -20.62
C ASN A 295 -37.37 19.41 -20.23
N PRO A 296 -36.22 18.99 -19.68
CA PRO A 296 -35.97 17.58 -19.36
C PRO A 296 -36.58 17.15 -18.00
N LYS A 297 -37.26 15.98 -17.97
CA LYS A 297 -37.72 15.33 -16.72
C LYS A 297 -36.73 14.27 -16.25
N ILE A 298 -36.35 14.28 -14.97
CA ILE A 298 -35.43 13.33 -14.33
C ILE A 298 -36.20 12.44 -13.34
N ILE A 299 -36.02 11.11 -13.40
CA ILE A 299 -36.55 10.12 -12.44
C ILE A 299 -35.37 9.40 -11.77
N GLN A 300 -35.33 9.32 -10.43
CA GLN A 300 -34.32 8.57 -9.65
C GLN A 300 -34.98 7.49 -8.78
N ASN A 301 -34.45 6.26 -8.82
CA ASN A 301 -34.78 5.17 -7.90
C ASN A 301 -33.63 4.96 -6.88
N VAL A 302 -33.96 4.82 -5.58
CA VAL A 302 -33.00 4.74 -4.45
C VAL A 302 -33.12 3.39 -3.77
N HIS A 303 -32.00 2.67 -3.56
CA HIS A 303 -31.86 1.61 -2.56
C HIS A 303 -30.64 1.88 -1.66
N ASN A 304 -30.87 1.92 -0.34
CA ASN A 304 -29.94 2.28 0.73
C ASN A 304 -29.20 1.06 1.29
N THR A 305 -27.88 1.14 1.45
CA THR A 305 -27.12 0.38 2.46
C THR A 305 -26.04 1.28 3.07
N HIS A 306 -26.32 1.84 4.24
CA HIS A 306 -25.37 2.60 5.05
C HIS A 306 -24.70 1.68 6.09
N GLN A 307 -23.38 1.53 6.02
CA GLN A 307 -22.54 1.27 7.19
C GLN A 307 -21.57 2.45 7.31
N SER A 308 -21.85 3.36 8.24
CA SER A 308 -21.00 4.50 8.58
C SER A 308 -19.82 4.07 9.46
N SER A 309 -18.62 4.53 9.15
CA SER A 309 -17.43 4.27 9.95
C SER A 309 -17.45 5.08 11.27
N PRO A 310 -16.77 4.62 12.34
CA PRO A 310 -16.70 5.33 13.62
C PRO A 310 -16.17 6.77 13.50
N GLU A 311 -15.28 7.02 12.54
CA GLU A 311 -14.65 8.31 12.30
C GLU A 311 -15.62 9.30 11.64
N ALA A 312 -16.45 8.85 10.69
CA ALA A 312 -17.47 9.69 10.07
C ALA A 312 -18.59 10.10 11.05
N ALA A 313 -18.95 9.19 11.96
CA ALA A 313 -19.89 9.48 13.04
C ALA A 313 -19.31 10.49 14.04
N LEU A 314 -17.99 10.51 14.22
CA LEU A 314 -17.30 11.43 15.11
C LEU A 314 -17.23 12.85 14.54
N ASP A 315 -16.87 12.97 13.26
CA ASP A 315 -16.82 14.27 12.59
C ASP A 315 -18.20 14.94 12.57
N ALA A 316 -19.26 14.15 12.37
CA ALA A 316 -20.64 14.63 12.46
C ALA A 316 -20.97 15.21 13.84
N LEU A 317 -20.45 14.63 14.93
CA LEU A 317 -20.69 15.14 16.30
C LEU A 317 -20.02 16.47 16.55
N VAL A 318 -18.77 16.61 16.10
CA VAL A 318 -18.02 17.85 16.24
C VAL A 318 -18.75 18.99 15.52
N GLN A 319 -19.30 18.74 14.33
CA GLN A 319 -20.05 19.74 13.59
C GLN A 319 -21.36 20.16 14.28
N VAL A 320 -22.07 19.23 14.94
CA VAL A 320 -23.29 19.57 15.69
C VAL A 320 -22.96 20.42 16.92
N ILE A 321 -21.92 20.08 17.68
CA ILE A 321 -21.52 20.83 18.87
C ILE A 321 -21.07 22.25 18.47
N LEU A 322 -20.26 22.39 17.42
CA LEU A 322 -19.83 23.69 16.90
C LEU A 322 -20.99 24.54 16.38
N ALA A 323 -22.01 23.91 15.77
CA ALA A 323 -23.21 24.61 15.32
C ALA A 323 -24.05 25.14 16.50
N LEU A 324 -24.19 24.35 17.56
CA LEU A 324 -24.91 24.76 18.77
C LEU A 324 -24.18 25.87 19.52
N GLU A 325 -22.85 25.75 19.68
CA GLU A 325 -22.01 26.78 20.30
C GLU A 325 -22.09 28.12 19.55
N LYS A 326 -22.05 28.08 18.22
CA LYS A 326 -22.21 29.27 17.37
C LYS A 326 -23.61 29.89 17.46
N LYS A 327 -24.65 29.07 17.65
CA LYS A 327 -26.05 29.53 17.73
C LYS A 327 -26.38 30.08 19.12
N HIS A 328 -25.76 29.55 20.17
CA HIS A 328 -26.07 29.85 21.57
C HIS A 328 -24.82 30.35 22.32
N THR A 329 -24.28 31.47 21.86
CA THR A 329 -23.01 32.07 22.32
C THR A 329 -23.00 32.58 23.77
N HIS A 330 -24.14 32.61 24.46
CA HIS A 330 -24.30 33.18 25.81
C HIS A 330 -24.44 32.12 26.91
N VAL A 331 -24.31 30.84 26.58
CA VAL A 331 -24.50 29.74 27.52
C VAL A 331 -23.18 29.45 28.24
N GLN A 332 -23.16 29.69 29.56
CA GLN A 332 -22.00 29.40 30.42
C GLN A 332 -22.28 28.32 31.47
N ASP A 333 -23.52 27.83 31.52
CA ASP A 333 -23.96 26.80 32.46
C ASP A 333 -24.24 25.47 31.74
N GLU A 334 -23.79 24.38 32.36
CA GLU A 334 -23.87 23.03 31.80
C GLU A 334 -25.32 22.51 31.75
N GLN A 335 -26.15 22.85 32.75
CA GLN A 335 -27.56 22.45 32.73
C GLN A 335 -28.34 23.21 31.66
N GLN A 336 -28.00 24.48 31.44
CA GLN A 336 -28.60 25.28 30.38
C GLN A 336 -28.22 24.74 28.99
N ALA A 337 -26.96 24.35 28.76
CA ALA A 337 -26.52 23.71 27.53
C ALA A 337 -27.23 22.36 27.31
N LEU A 338 -27.39 21.55 28.36
CA LEU A 338 -28.11 20.27 28.30
C LEU A 338 -29.57 20.47 27.91
N CYS A 339 -30.26 21.43 28.53
CA CYS A 339 -31.65 21.75 28.19
C CYS A 339 -31.82 22.18 26.72
N ILE A 340 -30.84 22.92 26.18
CA ILE A 340 -30.85 23.35 24.78
C ILE A 340 -30.62 22.15 23.85
N ILE A 341 -29.66 21.27 24.17
CA ILE A 341 -29.41 20.03 23.41
C ILE A 341 -30.68 19.18 23.37
N ASP A 342 -31.35 18.99 24.51
CA ASP A 342 -32.60 18.22 24.60
C ASP A 342 -33.74 18.82 23.77
N ALA A 343 -33.89 20.15 23.81
CA ALA A 343 -34.92 20.86 23.06
C ALA A 343 -34.69 20.78 21.54
N GLU A 344 -33.47 21.08 21.07
CA GLU A 344 -33.08 21.00 19.66
C GLU A 344 -33.16 19.55 19.14
N PHE A 345 -32.86 18.57 20.00
CA PHE A 345 -32.99 17.15 19.67
C PHE A 345 -34.47 16.74 19.52
N LYS A 346 -35.35 17.17 20.44
CA LYS A 346 -36.80 16.93 20.34
C LYS A 346 -37.40 17.61 19.12
N GLU A 347 -36.98 18.83 18.79
CA GLU A 347 -37.44 19.55 17.61
C GLU A 347 -36.92 18.93 16.30
N SER A 348 -35.65 18.52 16.26
CA SER A 348 -35.06 17.83 15.09
C SER A 348 -35.68 16.46 14.85
N LYS A 349 -36.07 15.75 15.92
CA LYS A 349 -36.85 14.50 15.85
C LYS A 349 -38.21 14.70 15.21
N ALA A 350 -38.92 15.77 15.63
CA ALA A 350 -40.22 16.09 15.08
C ALA A 350 -40.16 16.49 13.60
N LYS A 351 -39.04 17.09 13.15
CA LYS A 351 -38.84 17.58 11.78
C LYS A 351 -38.14 16.59 10.82
N GLN A 352 -37.72 15.41 11.30
CA GLN A 352 -36.99 14.39 10.51
C GLN A 352 -35.79 14.96 9.71
N LEU A 353 -35.02 15.86 10.31
CA LEU A 353 -33.87 16.47 9.66
C LEU A 353 -32.74 15.44 9.43
N PRO A 354 -31.95 15.52 8.35
CA PRO A 354 -30.90 14.53 8.03
C PRO A 354 -29.86 14.35 9.16
N GLN A 355 -29.48 15.44 9.81
CA GLN A 355 -28.60 15.49 10.99
C GLN A 355 -29.09 14.64 12.18
N TRP A 356 -30.38 14.29 12.18
CA TRP A 356 -31.01 13.46 13.21
C TRP A 356 -30.57 12.00 13.14
N GLN A 357 -30.32 11.48 11.94
CA GLN A 357 -29.93 10.10 11.74
C GLN A 357 -28.50 9.84 12.23
N ASP A 358 -27.62 10.83 12.07
CA ASP A 358 -26.22 10.76 12.50
C ASP A 358 -26.12 10.76 14.03
N LEU A 359 -26.92 11.58 14.71
CA LEU A 359 -26.98 11.62 16.17
C LEU A 359 -27.53 10.32 16.79
N ILE A 360 -28.49 9.66 16.14
CA ILE A 360 -29.00 8.34 16.59
C ILE A 360 -27.95 7.26 16.41
N ASN A 361 -27.23 7.27 15.29
CA ASN A 361 -26.16 6.33 15.03
C ASN A 361 -25.06 6.45 16.09
N VAL A 362 -24.74 7.67 16.51
CA VAL A 362 -23.81 7.94 17.61
C VAL A 362 -24.34 7.41 18.93
N LYS A 363 -25.60 7.69 19.29
CA LYS A 363 -26.21 7.17 20.53
C LYS A 363 -26.18 5.64 20.58
N ARG A 364 -26.43 4.99 19.44
CA ARG A 364 -26.36 3.54 19.29
C ARG A 364 -24.94 3.00 19.49
N LEU A 365 -23.93 3.71 18.98
CA LEU A 365 -22.52 3.37 19.17
C LEU A 365 -22.07 3.56 20.63
N TYR A 366 -22.53 4.61 21.31
CA TYR A 366 -22.24 4.87 22.72
C TYR A 366 -22.81 3.79 23.64
N ASN A 367 -24.10 3.45 23.46
CA ASN A 367 -24.78 2.41 24.26
C ASN A 367 -24.32 0.98 23.93
N GLY A 368 -23.76 0.75 22.73
CA GLY A 368 -23.33 -0.56 22.23
C GLY A 368 -21.99 -1.08 22.76
N GLY A 369 -21.47 -0.53 23.88
CA GLY A 369 -20.25 -1.04 24.54
C GLY A 369 -18.92 -0.46 24.03
N LYS A 370 -18.94 0.50 23.09
CA LYS A 370 -17.74 1.25 22.68
C LYS A 370 -17.35 2.39 23.66
N LYS A 371 -17.68 2.25 24.95
CA LYS A 371 -17.25 3.21 26.00
C LYS A 371 -15.72 3.35 26.08
N ALA A 372 -14.94 2.34 25.65
CA ALA A 372 -13.48 2.36 25.69
C ALA A 372 -12.78 2.87 24.40
N THR A 373 -13.51 3.25 23.35
CA THR A 373 -12.92 3.76 22.10
C THR A 373 -13.27 5.20 21.76
N LEU A 374 -14.03 5.90 22.62
CA LEU A 374 -14.31 7.32 22.44
C LEU A 374 -13.33 8.17 23.27
N LYS A 375 -12.03 8.13 22.93
CA LYS A 375 -10.99 9.05 23.45
C LYS A 375 -11.25 10.54 23.12
N VAL A 376 -12.38 10.83 22.49
CA VAL A 376 -12.81 12.16 22.06
C VAL A 376 -13.64 12.83 23.17
N GLY A 377 -14.19 12.05 24.10
CA GLY A 377 -14.80 12.59 25.32
C GLY A 377 -13.77 13.30 26.22
N GLU A 378 -12.55 12.79 26.33
CA GLU A 378 -11.49 13.41 27.16
C GLU A 378 -11.09 14.79 26.63
N HIS A 379 -11.09 15.00 25.31
CA HIS A 379 -10.65 16.27 24.72
C HIS A 379 -11.76 17.35 24.64
N PHE A 380 -13.04 16.95 24.69
CA PHE A 380 -14.19 17.88 24.65
C PHE A 380 -14.83 18.11 26.03
N ALA A 381 -14.84 17.11 26.91
CA ALA A 381 -15.52 17.18 28.20
C ALA A 381 -14.70 17.91 29.27
N GLU A 382 -13.39 18.06 29.14
CA GLU A 382 -12.59 18.68 30.19
C GLU A 382 -12.64 20.22 30.16
N GLU A 383 -12.87 20.85 28.99
CA GLU A 383 -12.72 22.31 28.82
C GLU A 383 -13.93 23.07 28.22
N ASN A 384 -15.00 22.41 27.73
CA ASN A 384 -16.17 23.10 27.14
C ASN A 384 -17.51 22.69 27.79
N VAL A 385 -18.31 23.69 28.17
CA VAL A 385 -19.66 23.54 28.74
C VAL A 385 -20.58 22.69 27.84
N TRP A 386 -20.48 22.85 26.52
CA TRP A 386 -21.25 22.06 25.55
C TRP A 386 -20.79 20.61 25.45
N GLY A 387 -19.49 20.35 25.63
CA GLY A 387 -18.95 18.99 25.64
C GLY A 387 -19.45 18.20 26.85
N LYS A 388 -19.44 18.80 28.03
CA LYS A 388 -19.96 18.20 29.28
C LYS A 388 -21.46 17.94 29.21
N ALA A 389 -22.23 18.95 28.78
CA ALA A 389 -23.68 18.82 28.59
C ALA A 389 -24.05 17.73 27.56
N PHE A 390 -23.25 17.57 26.51
CA PHE A 390 -23.49 16.54 25.51
C PHE A 390 -23.18 15.12 26.02
N VAL A 391 -22.14 14.96 26.83
CA VAL A 391 -21.88 13.68 27.55
C VAL A 391 -23.06 13.38 28.49
N ALA A 392 -23.53 14.37 29.25
CA ALA A 392 -24.69 14.22 30.11
C ALA A 392 -25.97 13.86 29.33
N PHE A 393 -26.18 14.41 28.13
CA PHE A 393 -27.27 14.03 27.22
C PHE A 393 -27.19 12.55 26.79
N LEU A 394 -25.98 12.09 26.43
CA LEU A 394 -25.75 10.69 26.03
C LEU A 394 -25.95 9.72 27.21
N GLU A 395 -25.64 10.14 28.43
CA GLU A 395 -25.76 9.34 29.66
C GLU A 395 -27.18 9.36 30.25
N GLY A 396 -27.86 10.51 30.29
CA GLY A 396 -29.18 10.70 30.90
C GLY A 396 -30.34 10.08 30.13
N ALA A 397 -30.15 9.75 28.85
CA ALA A 397 -31.22 9.23 28.01
C ALA A 397 -31.44 7.70 28.13
N SER A 398 -31.10 7.11 29.28
CA SER A 398 -31.41 5.70 29.60
C SER A 398 -32.82 5.47 30.16
N GLU A 399 -33.66 6.50 30.34
CA GLU A 399 -34.98 6.30 30.97
C GLU A 399 -36.22 6.49 30.08
N ASP A 400 -36.14 7.04 28.87
CA ASP A 400 -37.34 7.20 28.01
C ASP A 400 -37.26 6.40 26.69
N VAL A 401 -37.20 5.08 26.83
CA VAL A 401 -37.65 4.14 25.78
C VAL A 401 -38.64 3.16 26.40
N LYS A 402 -39.91 3.55 26.41
CA LYS A 402 -41.03 2.61 26.35
C LYS A 402 -41.68 2.71 24.99
#